data_AF-A0A349N3I5-F1
#
_entry.id   AF-A0A349N3I5-F1
#
_cell.length_a   1.000
_cell.length_b   1.000
_cell.length_c   1.000
_cell.angle_alpha   90.00
_cell.angle_beta   90.00
_cell.angle_gamma   90.00
#
_symmetry.space_group_name_H-M   'P 1'
#
loop_
_entity.id
_entity.type
_entity.pdbx_description
1 polymer ?
#
loop_
_entity_poly.entity_id
_entity_poly.type
_entity_poly.pdbx_seq_one_letter_code
_entity_poly.pdbx_strand_id
1 'polypeptide(L)'
;MTDLSLLPTTQEQLVERLKSRGPQSIKILAGQLGLTTMGVRQHLAQLQDKGYVKHAQLSHQTRGRPVTLWKLTTQGHALFTDGHARIAVELITAAAQTFGDAGLNKLIEVNENALLSRYQNELPDPQLSLSNTLEALCAKRSRDGFMAELRLTPSGWLLIENHCPIFAAAS
;
A
#
# COMPACT_ATOMS: atom_id res chain seq x y z
N MET A 1 3.36 -4.87 14.97
CA MET A 1 3.35 -3.85 13.91
C MET A 1 4.63 -3.05 14.09
N THR A 2 5.58 -3.13 13.17
CA THR A 2 6.91 -2.54 13.37
C THR A 2 6.88 -1.09 12.90
N ASP A 3 7.04 -0.18 13.86
CA ASP A 3 7.07 1.27 13.64
C ASP A 3 8.51 1.74 13.45
N LEU A 4 8.71 2.82 12.68
CA LEU A 4 9.99 3.48 12.47
C LEU A 4 10.66 3.84 13.80
N SER A 5 9.86 4.23 14.80
CA SER A 5 10.30 4.62 16.15
C SER A 5 11.00 3.52 16.95
N LEU A 6 10.92 2.25 16.51
CA LEU A 6 11.57 1.11 17.16
C LEU A 6 13.00 0.85 16.62
N LEU A 7 13.44 1.59 15.60
CA LEU A 7 14.81 1.50 15.10
C LEU A 7 15.76 2.35 15.94
N PRO A 8 17.03 1.95 16.10
CA PRO A 8 18.06 2.85 16.61
C PRO A 8 18.12 4.13 15.78
N THR A 9 18.35 5.28 16.42
CA THR A 9 18.27 6.62 15.81
C THR A 9 19.02 6.74 14.49
N THR A 10 20.22 6.15 14.37
CA THR A 10 20.99 6.18 13.12
C THR A 10 20.35 5.35 12.00
N GLN A 11 19.76 4.20 12.33
CA GLN A 11 19.05 3.36 11.36
C GLN A 11 17.76 4.04 10.88
N GLU A 12 17.02 4.66 11.80
CA GLU A 12 15.85 5.49 11.51
C GLU A 12 16.20 6.61 10.52
N GLN A 13 17.21 7.43 10.83
CA GLN A 13 17.66 8.51 9.95
C GLN A 13 18.09 8.02 8.56
N LEU A 14 18.75 6.87 8.46
CA LEU A 14 19.10 6.27 7.16
C LEU A 14 17.84 5.89 6.35
N VAL A 15 16.87 5.25 7.00
CA VAL A 15 15.60 4.84 6.39
C VAL A 15 14.80 6.06 5.93
N GLU A 16 14.75 7.14 6.72
CA GLU A 16 14.13 8.42 6.34
C GLU A 16 14.79 9.06 5.13
N ARG A 17 16.12 9.07 5.05
CA ARG A 17 16.85 9.63 3.90
C ARG A 17 16.58 8.83 2.64
N LEU A 18 16.51 7.51 2.73
CA LEU A 18 16.16 6.64 1.60
C LEU A 18 14.69 6.78 1.19
N LYS A 19 13.78 7.00 2.13
CA LYS A 19 12.36 7.29 1.84
C LYS A 19 12.18 8.60 1.10
N SER A 20 12.80 9.67 1.59
CA SER A 20 12.58 11.04 1.11
C SER A 20 13.35 11.38 -0.16
N ARG A 21 14.54 10.80 -0.37
CA ARG A 21 15.43 11.13 -1.51
C ARG A 21 15.66 9.98 -2.47
N GLY A 22 14.98 8.85 -2.27
CA GLY A 22 15.12 7.67 -3.11
C GLY A 22 16.49 6.98 -2.96
N PRO A 23 16.89 6.16 -3.96
CA PRO A 23 18.10 5.36 -3.87
C PRO A 23 19.38 6.20 -3.75
N GLN A 24 20.21 5.93 -2.75
CA GLN A 24 21.44 6.70 -2.48
C GLN A 24 22.66 5.82 -2.22
N SER A 25 23.85 6.37 -2.48
CA SER A 25 25.11 5.68 -2.19
C SER A 25 25.51 5.84 -0.72
N ILE A 26 26.35 4.91 -0.22
CA ILE A 26 26.94 5.00 1.13
C ILE A 26 27.66 6.33 1.34
N LYS A 27 28.37 6.84 0.33
CA LYS A 27 29.12 8.10 0.43
C LYS A 27 28.19 9.29 0.67
N ILE A 28 27.05 9.33 -0.03
CA ILE A 28 26.06 10.41 0.13
C ILE A 28 25.41 10.33 1.51
N LEU A 29 24.98 9.14 1.93
CA LEU A 29 24.35 8.92 3.24
C LEU A 29 25.29 9.28 4.39
N ALA A 30 26.57 8.89 4.28
CA ALA A 30 27.61 9.23 5.25
C ALA A 30 27.79 10.75 5.37
N GLY A 31 27.90 11.46 4.26
CA GLY A 31 28.02 12.92 4.24
C GLY A 31 26.79 13.64 4.82
N GLN A 32 25.59 13.14 4.54
CA GLN A 32 24.35 13.74 5.05
C GLN A 32 24.13 13.57 6.56
N LEU A 33 24.69 12.50 7.14
CA LEU A 33 24.50 12.15 8.56
C LEU A 33 25.73 12.42 9.42
N GLY A 34 26.84 12.91 8.85
CA GLY A 34 28.08 13.13 9.57
C GLY A 34 28.74 11.83 10.06
N LEU A 35 28.50 10.72 9.35
CA LEU A 35 28.97 9.39 9.73
C LEU A 35 30.13 8.93 8.85
N THR A 36 30.88 7.95 9.32
CA THR A 36 31.87 7.27 8.47
C THR A 36 31.16 6.36 7.46
N THR A 37 31.78 6.16 6.29
CA THR A 37 31.27 5.24 5.27
C THR A 37 31.16 3.80 5.78
N MET A 38 32.04 3.39 6.70
CA MET A 38 31.97 2.07 7.33
C MET A 38 30.80 1.97 8.32
N GLY A 39 30.56 3.00 9.14
CA GLY A 39 29.41 3.03 10.05
C GLY A 39 28.09 2.92 9.30
N VAL A 40 27.94 3.69 8.21
CA VAL A 40 26.76 3.58 7.33
C VAL A 40 26.64 2.18 6.73
N ARG A 41 27.74 1.57 6.28
CA ARG A 41 27.73 0.21 5.73
C ARG A 41 27.22 -0.81 6.74
N GLN A 42 27.67 -0.73 7.99
CA GLN A 42 27.24 -1.65 9.05
C GLN A 42 25.75 -1.50 9.35
N HIS A 43 25.24 -0.28 9.47
CA HIS A 43 23.81 -0.05 9.68
C HIS A 43 22.96 -0.52 8.51
N LEU A 44 23.40 -0.26 7.27
CA LEU A 44 22.68 -0.74 6.08
C LEU A 44 22.67 -2.26 5.97
N ALA A 45 23.76 -2.94 6.36
CA ALA A 45 23.79 -4.40 6.44
C ALA A 45 22.75 -4.93 7.43
N GLN A 46 22.70 -4.38 8.65
CA GLN A 46 21.70 -4.76 9.65
C GLN A 46 20.26 -4.48 9.19
N LEU A 47 20.03 -3.36 8.50
CA LEU A 47 18.72 -3.04 7.92
C LEU A 47 18.36 -3.98 6.77
N GLN A 48 19.35 -4.45 6.01
CA GLN A 48 19.16 -5.43 4.94
C GLN A 48 18.79 -6.79 5.53
N ASP A 49 19.46 -7.21 6.60
CA ASP A 49 19.16 -8.47 7.31
C ASP A 49 17.73 -8.46 7.87
N LYS A 50 17.25 -7.29 8.31
CA LYS A 50 15.86 -7.07 8.73
C LYS A 50 14.86 -6.95 7.56
N GLY A 51 15.34 -6.96 6.31
CA GLY A 51 14.51 -6.86 5.11
C GLY A 51 14.04 -5.45 4.74
N TYR A 52 14.54 -4.39 5.39
CA TYR A 52 14.07 -3.01 5.16
C TYR A 52 14.72 -2.30 3.98
N VAL A 53 15.96 -2.66 3.65
CA VAL A 53 16.71 -2.06 2.54
C VAL A 53 17.25 -3.13 1.60
N LYS A 54 17.52 -2.74 0.36
CA LYS A 54 18.21 -3.57 -0.63
C LYS A 54 19.04 -2.73 -1.58
N HIS A 55 19.94 -3.37 -2.32
CA HIS A 55 20.63 -2.73 -3.43
C HIS A 55 19.65 -2.33 -4.53
N ALA A 56 19.82 -1.13 -5.08
CA ALA A 56 19.13 -0.72 -6.30
C ALA A 56 19.96 -1.18 -7.52
N GLN A 57 19.30 -1.82 -8.48
CA GLN A 57 19.90 -2.09 -9.79
C GLN A 57 20.08 -0.77 -10.53
N LEU A 58 21.31 -0.47 -10.93
CA LEU A 58 21.58 0.64 -11.85
C LEU A 58 21.25 0.18 -13.27
N SER A 59 20.25 0.78 -13.90
CA SER A 59 20.10 0.71 -15.35
C SER A 59 21.19 1.58 -15.98
N HIS A 60 22.26 0.94 -16.47
CA HIS A 60 23.35 1.55 -17.23
C HIS A 60 24.20 2.62 -16.51
N GLN A 61 25.41 2.23 -16.10
CA GLN A 61 26.53 3.18 -15.99
C GLN A 61 27.48 2.96 -17.17
N THR A 62 27.64 3.99 -18.00
CA THR A 62 28.40 3.93 -19.26
C THR A 62 29.92 4.08 -19.06
N ARG A 63 30.41 4.52 -17.88
CA ARG A 63 31.85 4.59 -17.52
C ARG A 63 32.04 4.91 -16.01
N GLY A 64 33.08 4.33 -15.38
CA GLY A 64 33.48 4.58 -13.98
C GLY A 64 33.31 3.37 -13.05
N ARG A 65 33.83 3.45 -11.81
CA ARG A 65 33.66 2.39 -10.79
C ARG A 65 32.17 2.29 -10.42
N PRO A 66 31.55 1.10 -10.48
CA PRO A 66 30.14 0.93 -10.16
C PRO A 66 29.82 1.46 -8.76
N VAL A 67 28.86 2.38 -8.66
CA VAL A 67 28.40 2.90 -7.37
C VAL A 67 27.19 2.10 -6.91
N THR A 68 27.34 1.29 -5.87
CA THR A 68 26.20 0.58 -5.29
C THR A 68 25.27 1.56 -4.59
N LEU A 69 24.04 1.66 -5.09
CA LEU A 69 22.97 2.42 -4.45
C LEU A 69 22.13 1.51 -3.55
N TRP A 70 21.57 2.09 -2.49
CA TRP A 70 20.68 1.46 -1.54
C TRP A 70 19.31 2.08 -1.64
N LYS A 71 18.24 1.29 -1.51
CA LYS A 71 16.85 1.74 -1.49
C LYS A 71 16.03 0.95 -0.48
N LEU A 72 14.86 1.48 -0.12
CA LEU A 72 13.91 0.74 0.71
C LEU A 72 13.31 -0.44 -0.06
N THR A 73 12.99 -1.49 0.68
CA THR A 73 12.08 -2.55 0.21
C THR A 73 10.63 -2.12 0.43
N THR A 74 9.67 -2.94 -0.02
CA THR A 74 8.26 -2.76 0.34
C THR A 74 8.08 -2.74 1.86
N GLN A 75 8.77 -3.62 2.58
CA GLN A 75 8.74 -3.68 4.04
C GLN A 75 9.36 -2.43 4.69
N GLY A 76 10.48 -1.91 4.15
CA GLY A 76 11.07 -0.67 4.62
C GLY A 76 10.17 0.55 4.36
N HIS A 77 9.42 0.55 3.28
CA HIS A 77 8.42 1.60 3.02
C HIS A 77 7.23 1.53 3.98
N ALA A 78 6.86 0.34 4.46
CA ALA A 78 5.76 0.10 5.41
C ALA A 78 6.08 0.53 6.85
N LEU A 79 7.35 0.83 7.17
CA LEU A 79 7.73 1.45 8.45
C LEU A 79 7.15 2.86 8.62
N PHE A 80 6.81 3.51 7.50
CA PHE A 80 6.18 4.82 7.50
C PHE A 80 4.67 4.60 7.49
N THR A 81 3.99 5.02 8.55
CA THR A 81 2.56 4.84 8.72
C THR A 81 1.78 5.43 7.54
N ASP A 82 0.92 4.62 6.94
CA ASP A 82 -0.03 5.08 5.93
C ASP A 82 -1.15 5.84 6.66
N GLY A 83 -1.08 7.18 6.63
CA GLY A 83 -2.04 8.06 7.28
C GLY A 83 -3.43 8.06 6.64
N HIS A 84 -3.59 7.49 5.43
CA HIS A 84 -4.86 7.55 4.70
C HIS A 84 -5.98 6.80 5.42
N ALA A 85 -5.69 5.63 5.98
CA ALA A 85 -6.66 4.86 6.76
C ALA A 85 -7.11 5.62 8.02
N ARG A 86 -6.16 6.22 8.74
CA ARG A 86 -6.46 7.04 9.94
C ARG A 86 -7.36 8.23 9.60
N ILE A 87 -7.03 8.96 8.54
CA ILE A 87 -7.83 10.11 8.10
C ILE A 87 -9.25 9.68 7.69
N ALA A 88 -9.40 8.54 7.01
CA ALA A 88 -10.73 8.04 6.64
C ALA A 88 -11.61 7.75 7.87
N VAL A 89 -11.05 7.09 8.89
CA VAL A 89 -11.75 6.81 10.16
C VAL A 89 -12.10 8.11 10.91
N GLU A 90 -11.17 9.06 10.96
CA GLU A 90 -11.39 10.38 11.58
C GLU A 90 -12.53 11.14 10.89
N LEU A 91 -12.61 11.10 9.56
CA LEU A 91 -13.69 11.75 8.81
C LEU A 91 -15.05 11.09 9.04
N ILE A 92 -15.12 9.75 9.08
CA ILE A 92 -16.36 9.03 9.39
C ILE A 92 -16.84 9.38 10.80
N THR A 93 -15.92 9.40 11.77
CA THR A 93 -16.22 9.78 13.15
C THR A 93 -16.73 11.21 13.26
N ALA A 94 -16.06 12.15 12.59
CA ALA A 94 -16.47 13.55 12.56
C ALA A 94 -17.84 13.73 11.89
N ALA A 95 -18.13 13.00 10.81
CA ALA A 95 -19.44 13.01 10.16
C ALA A 95 -20.54 12.49 11.09
N ALA A 96 -20.28 11.39 11.82
CA ALA A 96 -21.21 10.84 12.80
C ALA A 96 -21.51 11.86 13.92
N GLN A 97 -20.49 12.54 14.45
CA GLN A 97 -20.64 13.57 15.49
C GLN A 97 -21.39 14.81 14.99
N THR A 98 -21.18 15.20 13.73
CA THR A 98 -21.73 16.43 13.15
C THR A 98 -23.19 16.24 12.69
N PHE A 99 -23.51 15.11 12.08
CA PHE A 99 -24.80 14.87 11.43
C PHE A 99 -25.70 13.87 12.18
N GLY A 100 -25.19 13.23 13.23
CA GLY A 100 -25.85 12.14 13.93
C GLY A 100 -26.02 10.89 13.07
N ASP A 101 -26.56 9.82 13.67
CA ASP A 101 -26.72 8.52 13.00
C ASP A 101 -27.61 8.60 11.75
N ALA A 102 -28.67 9.40 11.79
CA ALA A 102 -29.57 9.57 10.65
C ALA A 102 -28.86 10.22 9.45
N GLY A 103 -28.03 11.24 9.70
CA GLY A 103 -27.24 11.89 8.65
C GLY A 103 -26.13 11.00 8.12
N LEU A 104 -25.46 10.24 9.00
CA LEU A 104 -24.46 9.26 8.60
C LEU A 104 -25.07 8.16 7.72
N ASN A 105 -26.21 7.60 8.10
CA ASN A 105 -26.92 6.59 7.31
C ASN A 105 -27.31 7.16 5.94
N LYS A 106 -27.70 8.43 5.85
CA LYS A 106 -28.01 9.06 4.57
C LYS A 106 -26.77 9.18 3.67
N LEU A 107 -25.61 9.50 4.25
CA LEU A 107 -24.35 9.54 3.51
C LEU A 107 -23.97 8.15 2.97
N ILE A 108 -24.14 7.10 3.78
CA ILE A 108 -23.91 5.72 3.36
C ILE A 108 -24.85 5.36 2.21
N GLU A 109 -26.14 5.64 2.34
CA GLU A 109 -27.14 5.35 1.29
C GLU A 109 -26.80 6.05 -0.04
N VAL A 110 -26.38 7.32 0.01
CA VAL A 110 -25.95 8.06 -1.19
C VAL A 110 -24.71 7.41 -1.82
N ASN A 111 -23.74 6.98 -1.01
CA ASN A 111 -22.53 6.31 -1.49
C ASN A 111 -22.85 4.95 -2.12
N GLU A 112 -23.67 4.13 -1.46
CA GLU A 112 -24.10 2.81 -1.92
C GLU A 112 -24.88 2.91 -3.23
N ASN A 113 -25.82 3.85 -3.34
CA ASN A 113 -26.57 4.07 -4.57
C ASN A 113 -25.64 4.46 -5.73
N ALA A 114 -24.69 5.37 -5.49
CA ALA A 114 -23.71 5.74 -6.50
C ALA A 114 -22.79 4.56 -6.89
N LEU A 115 -22.39 3.73 -5.93
CA LEU A 115 -21.60 2.51 -6.17
C LEU A 115 -22.39 1.50 -7.00
N LEU A 116 -23.64 1.22 -6.61
CA LEU A 116 -24.53 0.30 -7.31
C LEU A 116 -24.78 0.74 -8.74
N SER A 117 -25.10 2.01 -8.98
CA SER A 117 -25.31 2.55 -10.33
C SER A 117 -24.07 2.41 -11.21
N ARG A 118 -22.86 2.66 -10.67
CA ARG A 118 -21.61 2.43 -11.44
C ARG A 118 -21.45 0.96 -11.82
N TYR A 119 -21.72 0.04 -10.90
CA TYR A 119 -21.62 -1.39 -11.17
C TYR A 119 -22.65 -1.83 -12.22
N GLN A 120 -23.90 -1.38 -12.11
CA GLN A 120 -24.95 -1.70 -13.08
C GLN A 120 -24.62 -1.19 -14.49
N ASN A 121 -23.98 -0.02 -14.62
CA ASN A 121 -23.62 0.55 -15.91
C ASN A 121 -22.41 -0.12 -16.57
N GLU A 122 -21.51 -0.71 -15.78
CA GLU A 122 -20.28 -1.33 -16.29
C GLU A 122 -20.39 -2.84 -16.48
N LEU A 123 -21.33 -3.51 -15.81
CA LEU A 123 -21.47 -4.96 -15.85
C LEU A 123 -22.43 -5.41 -16.96
N PRO A 124 -22.12 -6.52 -17.67
CA PRO A 124 -23.06 -7.15 -18.58
C PRO A 124 -24.34 -7.61 -17.87
N ASP A 125 -25.45 -7.65 -18.60
CA ASP A 125 -26.71 -8.18 -18.07
C ASP A 125 -26.57 -9.67 -17.70
N PRO A 126 -26.75 -10.04 -16.42
CA PRO A 126 -26.63 -11.43 -15.97
C PRO A 126 -27.67 -12.36 -16.60
N GLN A 127 -28.79 -11.84 -17.11
CA GLN A 127 -29.80 -12.64 -17.80
C GLN A 127 -29.31 -13.12 -19.17
N LEU A 128 -28.37 -12.41 -19.78
CA LEU A 128 -27.77 -12.79 -21.06
C LEU A 128 -26.63 -13.80 -20.88
N SER A 129 -25.77 -13.60 -19.89
CA SER A 129 -24.71 -14.55 -19.53
C SER A 129 -24.18 -14.30 -18.13
N LEU A 130 -24.59 -15.15 -17.18
CA LEU A 130 -24.10 -15.10 -15.81
C LEU A 130 -22.56 -15.23 -15.73
N SER A 131 -21.95 -16.10 -16.55
CA SER A 131 -20.49 -16.28 -16.56
C SER A 131 -19.78 -14.98 -16.92
N ASN A 132 -20.21 -14.31 -17.99
CA ASN A 132 -19.59 -13.06 -18.45
C ASN A 132 -19.78 -11.95 -17.42
N THR A 133 -20.95 -11.86 -16.79
CA THR A 133 -21.20 -10.89 -15.72
C THR A 133 -20.30 -11.13 -14.51
N LEU A 134 -20.12 -12.39 -14.10
CA LEU A 134 -19.26 -12.74 -12.97
C LEU A 134 -17.77 -12.51 -13.27
N GLU A 135 -17.31 -12.80 -14.49
CA GLU A 135 -15.94 -12.49 -14.91
C GLU A 135 -15.68 -10.98 -14.92
N ALA A 136 -16.62 -10.19 -15.46
CA ALA A 136 -16.55 -8.74 -15.44
C ALA A 136 -16.57 -8.18 -14.02
N LEU A 137 -17.42 -8.74 -13.14
CA LEU A 137 -17.47 -8.40 -11.72
C LEU A 137 -16.13 -8.70 -11.06
N CYS A 138 -15.58 -9.91 -11.22
CA CYS A 138 -14.28 -10.30 -10.67
C CYS A 138 -13.17 -9.34 -11.11
N ALA A 139 -13.10 -9.00 -12.40
CA ALA A 139 -12.13 -8.04 -12.93
C ALA A 139 -12.31 -6.64 -12.32
N LYS A 140 -13.56 -6.19 -12.13
CA LYS A 140 -13.86 -4.89 -11.49
C LYS A 140 -13.45 -4.88 -10.02
N ARG A 141 -13.81 -5.92 -9.25
CA ARG A 141 -13.43 -6.05 -7.82
C ARG A 141 -11.91 -6.06 -7.64
N SER A 142 -11.18 -6.71 -8.53
CA SER A 142 -9.71 -6.67 -8.54
C SER A 142 -9.16 -5.27 -8.82
N ARG A 143 -9.75 -4.48 -9.74
CA ARG A 143 -9.37 -3.07 -9.96
C ARG A 143 -9.69 -2.19 -8.75
N ASP A 144 -10.79 -2.47 -8.06
CA ASP A 144 -11.18 -1.79 -6.82
C ASP A 144 -10.31 -2.21 -5.60
N GLY A 145 -9.34 -3.11 -5.80
CA GLY A 145 -8.35 -3.51 -4.80
C GLY A 145 -8.67 -4.81 -4.05
N PHE A 146 -9.79 -5.48 -4.33
CA PHE A 146 -10.23 -6.64 -3.54
C PHE A 146 -9.48 -7.96 -3.83
N MET A 147 -8.55 -7.97 -4.79
CA MET A 147 -7.80 -9.16 -5.20
C MET A 147 -8.73 -10.36 -5.44
N ALA A 148 -9.71 -10.12 -6.32
CA ALA A 148 -10.81 -11.05 -6.52
C ALA A 148 -10.44 -12.20 -7.47
N GLU A 149 -10.96 -13.38 -7.16
CA GLU A 149 -10.87 -14.59 -7.98
C GLU A 149 -12.25 -15.19 -8.18
N LEU A 150 -12.49 -15.76 -9.36
CA LEU A 150 -13.73 -16.48 -9.68
C LEU A 150 -13.42 -17.96 -9.91
N ARG A 151 -14.15 -18.85 -9.22
CA ARG A 151 -14.01 -20.29 -9.35
C ARG A 151 -15.36 -20.93 -9.64
N LEU A 152 -15.41 -21.85 -10.60
CA LEU A 152 -16.56 -22.72 -10.80
C LEU A 152 -16.41 -23.96 -9.92
N THR A 153 -17.39 -24.22 -9.07
CA THR A 153 -17.46 -25.37 -8.16
C THR A 153 -18.67 -26.24 -8.49
N PRO A 154 -18.77 -27.48 -7.97
CA PRO A 154 -19.97 -28.31 -8.15
C PRO A 154 -21.26 -27.65 -7.63
N SER A 155 -21.15 -26.74 -6.64
CA SER A 155 -22.25 -25.96 -6.08
C SER A 155 -22.55 -24.66 -6.82
N GLY A 156 -21.80 -24.35 -7.89
CA GLY A 156 -21.94 -23.11 -8.67
C GLY A 156 -20.72 -22.21 -8.60
N TRP A 157 -20.89 -20.94 -8.94
CA TRP A 157 -19.82 -19.96 -8.96
C TRP A 157 -19.47 -19.48 -7.55
N LEU A 158 -18.17 -19.34 -7.30
CA LEU A 158 -17.61 -18.80 -6.07
C LEU A 158 -16.72 -17.60 -6.43
N LEU A 159 -17.14 -16.41 -5.99
CA LEU A 159 -16.33 -15.20 -6.03
C LEU A 159 -15.59 -15.06 -4.69
N ILE A 160 -14.27 -14.99 -4.74
CA ILE A 160 -13.38 -14.93 -3.58
C ILE A 160 -12.69 -13.57 -3.59
N GLU A 161 -12.72 -12.85 -2.48
CA GLU A 161 -11.99 -11.59 -2.30
C GLU A 161 -10.87 -11.80 -1.28
N ASN A 162 -9.63 -11.84 -1.77
CA ASN A 162 -8.48 -12.14 -0.91
C ASN A 162 -7.97 -10.92 -0.13
N HIS A 163 -8.47 -9.73 -0.45
CA HIS A 163 -8.12 -8.49 0.24
C HIS A 163 -9.37 -7.61 0.44
N CYS A 164 -9.45 -6.92 1.58
CA CYS A 164 -10.49 -5.93 1.85
C CYS A 164 -9.85 -4.53 1.96
N PRO A 165 -9.86 -3.73 0.89
CA PRO A 165 -9.26 -2.39 0.87
C PRO A 165 -9.99 -1.37 1.75
N ILE A 166 -11.21 -1.67 2.20
CA ILE A 166 -12.01 -0.81 3.07
C ILE A 166 -12.03 -1.26 4.54
N PHE A 167 -11.28 -2.33 4.88
CA PHE A 167 -11.34 -2.96 6.21
C PHE A 167 -11.15 -1.96 7.36
N ALA A 168 -10.17 -1.06 7.23
CA ALA A 168 -9.87 -0.07 8.26
C ALA A 168 -11.02 0.92 8.51
N ALA A 169 -11.90 1.16 7.53
CA ALA A 169 -13.06 2.03 7.67
C ALA A 169 -14.34 1.29 8.10
N ALA A 170 -14.37 -0.03 7.92
CA ALA A 170 -15.54 -0.89 8.16
C ALA A 170 -15.45 -1.71 9.46
N SER A 171 -14.40 -1.52 10.26
CA SER A 171 -14.12 -2.26 11.52
C SER A 171 -14.35 -1.41 12.76
#